data_AF-A0A1Y4JQ65-F1
#
_entry.id   AF-A0A1Y4JQ65-F1
#
_cell.length_a   1.000
_cell.length_b   1.000
_cell.length_c   1.000
_cell.angle_alpha   90.00
_cell.angle_beta   90.00
_cell.angle_gamma   90.00
#
_symmetry.space_group_name_H-M   'P 1'
#
loop_
_entity.id
_entity.type
_entity.pdbx_description
1 polymer ?
#
loop_
_entity_poly.entity_id
_entity_poly.type
_entity_poly.pdbx_seq_one_letter_code
_entity_poly.pdbx_strand_id
1 'polypeptide(L)'
;MEELKEIYDRMTFLRQKGVKMKDMAERAGFSPSVLSAIYSTVLPAYFKNREKGMGEEEALNNALVWVNNVSKKKLLGSLARLKDSLFSTDYQAKAVPEDARCPFLVQLENNVQETMGRVFNFSGIYISYSISSGSRSLKIEPYLIAPAENGNYVEVGHNNAYGVTHWGTALMNGFNHLYLMFNENPSPQLSLFYICLKLPMYDRPPFLRGLYMCFDYNYNPVARRILFVKYSDSIARDEFLKLKGELKAPEVLDEKEKAYYDYTCQVEDIIRMCNIPSPRMTEDDLRVEKKILSL
;
A
#
# COMPACT_ATOMS: atom_id res chain seq x y z
N MET A 1 8.59 32.85 11.71
CA MET A 1 10.02 32.44 11.61
C MET A 1 10.20 30.94 11.42
N GLU A 2 9.34 30.10 11.99
CA GLU A 2 9.11 28.71 11.53
C GLU A 2 8.78 28.64 10.03
N GLU A 3 8.05 29.65 9.56
CA GLU A 3 7.76 29.92 8.14
C GLU A 3 8.98 29.91 7.20
N LEU A 4 10.15 30.43 7.62
CA LEU A 4 11.36 30.42 6.78
C LEU A 4 11.90 29.00 6.60
N LYS A 5 11.80 28.18 7.65
CA LYS A 5 12.19 26.78 7.62
C LYS A 5 11.23 25.97 6.75
N GLU A 6 9.93 26.16 6.90
CA GLU A 6 8.90 25.54 6.06
C GLU A 6 9.09 25.88 4.57
N ILE A 7 9.36 27.15 4.25
CA ILE A 7 9.66 27.58 2.88
C ILE A 7 10.91 26.88 2.36
N TYR A 8 12.00 26.84 3.14
CA TYR A 8 13.25 26.18 2.76
C TYR A 8 13.06 24.68 2.49
N ASP A 9 12.35 23.99 3.38
CA ASP A 9 12.09 22.55 3.28
C ASP A 9 11.21 22.26 2.05
N ARG A 10 10.18 23.07 1.81
CA ARG A 10 9.32 22.95 0.62
C ARG A 10 10.08 23.21 -0.67
N MET A 11 10.94 24.23 -0.72
CA MET A 11 11.78 24.50 -1.89
C MET A 11 12.76 23.35 -2.14
N THR A 12 13.36 22.80 -1.09
CA THR A 12 14.26 21.64 -1.19
C THR A 12 13.53 20.43 -1.75
N PHE A 13 12.33 20.13 -1.23
CA PHE A 13 11.49 19.05 -1.73
C PHE A 13 11.18 19.23 -3.23
N LEU A 14 10.69 20.40 -3.65
CA LEU A 14 10.36 20.67 -5.05
C LEU A 14 11.58 20.56 -5.97
N ARG A 15 12.75 21.02 -5.51
CA ARG A 15 14.03 20.90 -6.24
C ARG A 15 14.47 19.44 -6.40
N GLN A 16 14.40 18.64 -5.33
CA GLN A 16 14.71 17.21 -5.38
C GLN A 16 13.76 16.44 -6.30
N LYS A 17 12.49 16.88 -6.39
CA LYS A 17 11.51 16.37 -7.34
C LYS A 17 11.68 16.91 -8.77
N GLY A 18 12.67 17.76 -8.99
CA GLY A 18 13.07 18.26 -10.30
C GLY A 18 12.24 19.43 -10.82
N VAL A 19 11.53 20.15 -9.95
CA VAL A 19 10.92 21.44 -10.28
C VAL A 19 12.04 22.47 -10.44
N LYS A 20 12.04 23.21 -11.55
CA LYS A 20 13.10 24.18 -11.85
C LYS A 20 12.94 25.42 -10.98
N MET A 21 14.06 26.05 -10.62
CA MET A 21 14.07 27.29 -9.84
C MET A 21 13.32 28.43 -10.55
N LYS A 22 13.40 28.47 -11.89
CA LYS A 22 12.68 29.45 -12.71
C LYS A 22 11.16 29.34 -12.50
N ASP A 23 10.63 28.12 -12.54
CA ASP A 23 9.20 27.87 -12.46
C ASP A 23 8.63 28.26 -11.09
N MET A 24 9.38 27.94 -10.00
CA MET A 24 9.02 28.38 -8.65
C MET A 24 9.07 29.90 -8.50
N ALA A 25 10.10 30.55 -9.07
CA ALA A 25 10.28 31.99 -8.98
C ALA A 25 9.19 32.75 -9.72
N GLU A 26 8.83 32.31 -10.93
CA GLU A 26 7.79 32.94 -11.75
C GLU A 26 6.43 32.95 -11.04
N ARG A 27 6.02 31.82 -10.46
CA ARG A 27 4.76 31.71 -9.70
C ARG A 27 4.77 32.58 -8.44
N ALA A 28 5.90 32.60 -7.72
CA ALA A 28 6.05 33.39 -6.50
C ALA A 28 6.24 34.90 -6.77
N GLY A 29 6.44 35.32 -8.02
CA GLY A 29 6.74 36.72 -8.38
C GLY A 29 8.17 37.15 -8.02
N PHE A 30 9.10 36.20 -7.94
CA PHE A 30 10.52 36.44 -7.74
C PHE A 30 11.27 36.35 -9.06
N SER A 31 12.41 37.04 -9.16
CA SER A 31 13.38 36.69 -10.21
C SER A 31 14.06 35.35 -9.85
N PRO A 32 14.36 34.48 -10.83
CA PRO A 32 15.01 33.19 -10.57
C PRO A 32 16.34 33.32 -9.83
N SER A 33 17.12 34.37 -10.09
CA SER A 33 18.40 34.64 -9.42
C SER A 33 18.22 35.02 -7.95
N VAL A 34 17.22 35.83 -7.63
CA VAL A 34 16.89 36.22 -6.25
C VAL A 34 16.40 35.00 -5.47
N LEU A 35 15.48 34.21 -6.03
CA LEU A 35 14.97 33.02 -5.35
C LEU A 35 16.08 31.97 -5.15
N SER A 36 16.97 31.82 -6.14
CA SER A 36 18.15 30.97 -6.01
C SER A 36 19.08 31.44 -4.88
N ALA A 37 19.37 32.74 -4.79
CA ALA A 37 20.24 33.29 -3.75
C ALA A 37 19.64 33.14 -2.35
N ILE A 38 18.32 33.32 -2.23
CA ILE A 38 17.59 33.05 -0.98
C ILE A 38 17.76 31.58 -0.57
N TYR A 39 17.55 30.67 -1.52
CA TYR A 39 17.63 29.22 -1.28
C TYR A 39 19.04 28.72 -0.97
N SER A 40 20.04 29.07 -1.76
CA SER A 40 21.38 28.48 -1.66
C SER A 40 22.30 29.18 -0.67
N THR A 41 22.00 30.42 -0.29
CA THR A 41 22.93 31.28 0.45
C THR A 41 22.29 31.88 1.68
N VAL A 42 21.18 32.63 1.53
CA VAL A 42 20.57 33.37 2.66
C VAL A 42 20.00 32.43 3.71
N LEU A 43 19.12 31.50 3.31
CA LEU A 43 18.47 30.59 4.27
C LEU A 43 19.48 29.67 4.97
N PRO A 44 20.44 29.02 4.28
CA PRO A 44 21.49 28.24 4.94
C PRO A 44 22.34 29.07 5.91
N ALA A 45 22.76 30.28 5.53
CA ALA A 45 23.54 31.16 6.42
C ALA A 45 22.71 31.61 7.64
N TYR A 46 21.43 31.92 7.43
CA TYR A 46 20.50 32.26 8.50
C TYR A 46 20.36 31.11 9.52
N PHE A 47 20.10 29.87 9.06
CA PHE A 47 19.97 28.72 9.95
C PHE A 47 21.26 28.44 10.72
N LYS A 48 22.42 28.50 10.05
CA LYS A 48 23.73 28.33 10.69
C LYS A 48 24.00 29.40 11.77
N ASN A 49 23.56 30.64 11.54
CA ASN A 49 23.69 31.70 12.54
C ASN A 49 22.75 31.48 13.74
N ARG A 50 21.53 30.96 13.50
CA ARG A 50 20.59 30.58 14.57
C ARG A 50 21.12 29.44 15.42
N GLU A 51 21.77 28.44 14.82
CA GLU A 51 22.43 27.34 15.54
C GLU A 51 23.54 27.83 16.46
N LYS A 52 24.21 28.95 16.11
CA LYS A 52 25.22 29.60 16.95
C LYS A 52 24.64 30.46 18.08
N GLY A 53 23.32 30.44 18.28
CA GLY A 53 22.63 31.20 19.33
C GLY A 53 22.37 32.67 18.99
N MET A 54 22.58 33.10 17.74
CA MET A 54 22.32 34.49 17.34
C MET A 54 20.82 34.80 17.35
N GLY A 55 20.48 36.05 17.69
CA GLY A 55 19.11 36.54 17.61
C GLY A 55 18.55 36.47 16.19
N GLU A 56 17.23 36.33 16.07
CA GLU A 56 16.54 36.16 14.78
C GLU A 56 16.86 37.26 13.77
N GLU A 57 16.80 38.50 14.24
CA GLU A 57 17.02 39.67 13.41
C GLU A 57 18.48 39.82 12.99
N GLU A 58 19.39 39.56 13.92
CA GLU A 58 20.83 39.61 13.73
C GLU A 58 21.29 38.52 12.74
N ALA A 59 20.79 37.30 12.91
CA ALA A 59 21.08 36.17 12.03
C ALA A 59 20.66 36.46 10.58
N LEU A 60 19.46 37.04 10.38
CA LEU A 60 18.95 37.36 9.06
C LEU A 60 19.69 38.54 8.41
N ASN A 61 20.02 39.57 9.19
CA ASN A 61 20.83 40.69 8.71
C ASN A 61 22.20 40.18 8.21
N ASN A 62 22.88 39.35 9.00
CA ASN A 62 24.17 38.77 8.63
C ASN A 62 24.09 37.84 7.41
N ALA A 63 22.98 37.11 7.25
CA ALA A 63 22.77 36.26 6.10
C ALA A 63 22.58 37.05 4.80
N LEU A 64 21.94 38.22 4.86
CA LEU A 64 21.65 39.06 3.71
C LEU A 64 22.87 39.84 3.19
N VAL A 65 23.91 40.04 4.01
CA VAL A 65 25.18 40.71 3.59
C VAL A 65 25.82 39.99 2.40
N TRP A 66 25.61 38.69 2.27
CA TRP A 66 26.21 37.87 1.20
C TRP A 66 25.51 38.01 -0.16
N VAL A 67 24.41 38.76 -0.24
CA VAL A 67 23.59 38.88 -1.45
C VAL A 67 23.18 40.33 -1.72
N ASN A 68 23.54 40.86 -2.90
CA ASN A 68 23.25 42.26 -3.25
C ASN A 68 21.85 42.48 -3.84
N ASN A 69 21.13 41.40 -4.16
CA ASN A 69 19.87 41.43 -4.88
C ASN A 69 18.64 41.12 -4.00
N VAL A 70 18.83 40.94 -2.68
CA VAL A 70 17.76 40.60 -1.74
C VAL A 70 17.73 41.62 -0.61
N SER A 71 16.64 42.40 -0.49
CA SER A 71 16.46 43.27 0.68
C SER A 71 15.58 42.60 1.74
N LYS A 72 15.91 42.79 3.01
CA LYS A 72 15.15 42.25 4.15
C LYS A 72 13.67 42.62 4.08
N LYS A 73 13.37 43.89 3.80
CA LYS A 73 11.99 44.39 3.67
C LYS A 73 11.23 43.67 2.55
N LYS A 74 11.87 43.45 1.40
CA LYS A 74 11.25 42.76 0.26
C LYS A 74 11.04 41.27 0.55
N LEU A 75 12.03 40.61 1.15
CA LEU A 75 11.93 39.20 1.54
C LEU A 75 10.76 38.99 2.52
N LEU A 76 10.77 39.70 3.64
CA LEU A 76 9.73 39.59 4.67
C LEU A 76 8.33 39.94 4.12
N GLY A 77 8.23 40.98 3.29
CA GLY A 77 6.97 41.38 2.66
C GLY A 77 6.44 40.42 1.59
N SER A 78 7.22 39.42 1.17
CA SER A 78 6.82 38.43 0.15
C SER A 78 6.77 37.00 0.67
N LEU A 79 7.01 36.76 1.96
CA LEU A 79 7.01 35.41 2.56
C LEU A 79 5.67 34.69 2.40
N ALA A 80 4.56 35.36 2.75
CA ALA A 80 3.23 34.76 2.65
C ALA A 80 2.93 34.30 1.21
N ARG A 81 3.18 35.19 0.23
CA ARG A 81 2.99 34.87 -1.19
C ARG A 81 3.92 33.74 -1.66
N LEU A 82 5.18 33.74 -1.22
CA LEU A 82 6.14 32.69 -1.58
C LEU A 82 5.69 31.35 -1.02
N LYS A 83 5.28 31.32 0.25
CA LYS A 83 4.74 30.12 0.91
C LYS A 83 3.51 29.62 0.17
N ASP A 84 2.50 30.46 -0.03
CA ASP A 84 1.27 30.08 -0.75
C ASP A 84 1.57 29.52 -2.14
N SER A 85 2.49 30.16 -2.88
CA SER A 85 2.90 29.69 -4.22
C SER A 85 3.63 28.35 -4.21
N LEU A 86 4.49 28.09 -3.22
CA LEU A 86 5.25 26.84 -3.11
C LEU A 86 4.38 25.68 -2.63
N PHE A 87 3.42 25.94 -1.75
CA PHE A 87 2.52 24.93 -1.21
C PHE A 87 1.36 24.62 -2.16
N SER A 88 0.91 25.57 -2.98
CA SER A 88 -0.04 25.33 -4.09
C SER A 88 0.59 24.69 -5.32
N THR A 89 1.92 24.61 -5.39
CA THR A 89 2.60 23.90 -6.47
C THR A 89 2.49 22.40 -6.23
N ASP A 90 1.52 21.78 -6.88
CA ASP A 90 1.40 20.33 -6.96
C ASP A 90 2.58 19.75 -7.74
N TYR A 91 3.18 18.71 -7.17
CA TYR A 91 4.09 17.86 -7.92
C TYR A 91 3.25 17.04 -8.91
N GLN A 92 3.27 17.44 -10.18
CA GLN A 92 2.71 16.61 -11.23
C GLN A 92 3.67 15.46 -11.53
N ALA A 93 3.16 14.23 -11.51
CA ALA A 93 3.91 13.07 -11.95
C ALA A 93 4.43 13.34 -13.36
N LYS A 94 5.75 13.25 -13.56
CA LYS A 94 6.33 13.36 -14.89
C LYS A 94 5.78 12.22 -15.74
N ALA A 95 5.48 12.50 -17.00
CA ALA A 95 5.25 11.43 -17.98
C ALA A 95 6.45 10.49 -17.92
N VAL A 96 6.20 9.21 -17.68
CA VAL A 96 7.23 8.18 -17.70
C VAL A 96 7.73 8.10 -19.14
N PRO A 97 9.03 8.37 -19.43
CA PRO A 97 9.58 8.12 -20.75
C PRO A 97 9.27 6.68 -21.17
N GLU A 98 9.00 6.45 -22.45
CA GLU A 98 8.56 5.14 -22.98
C GLU A 98 9.53 4.00 -22.59
N ASP A 99 10.82 4.31 -22.46
CA ASP A 99 11.89 3.37 -22.08
C ASP A 99 12.22 3.32 -20.57
N ALA A 100 11.60 4.17 -19.75
CA ALA A 100 11.87 4.26 -18.31
C ALA A 100 10.95 3.32 -17.53
N ARG A 101 11.07 2.01 -17.78
CA ARG A 101 10.32 1.00 -17.02
C ARG A 101 10.73 1.06 -15.55
N CYS A 102 9.74 1.02 -14.65
CA CYS A 102 10.00 0.94 -13.21
C CYS A 102 10.82 -0.34 -12.91
N PRO A 103 12.05 -0.23 -12.36
CA PRO A 103 12.90 -1.40 -12.13
C PRO A 103 12.24 -2.44 -11.22
N PHE A 104 11.40 -2.00 -10.28
CA PHE A 104 10.63 -2.88 -9.42
C PHE A 104 9.59 -3.71 -10.19
N LEU A 105 8.93 -3.13 -11.21
CA LEU A 105 8.00 -3.88 -12.05
C LEU A 105 8.72 -4.96 -12.86
N VAL A 106 9.94 -4.69 -13.33
CA VAL A 106 10.77 -5.70 -14.00
C VAL A 106 11.12 -6.85 -13.05
N GLN A 107 11.42 -6.55 -11.78
CA GLN A 107 11.66 -7.60 -10.77
C GLN A 107 10.41 -8.43 -10.50
N LEU A 108 9.23 -7.81 -10.44
CA LEU A 108 7.96 -8.53 -10.30
C LEU A 108 7.71 -9.45 -11.49
N GLU A 109 7.92 -8.98 -12.71
CA GLU A 109 7.79 -9.79 -13.93
C GLU A 109 8.72 -11.00 -13.93
N ASN A 110 9.98 -10.81 -13.53
CA ASN A 110 10.93 -11.92 -13.39
C ASN A 110 10.45 -12.93 -12.33
N ASN A 111 9.91 -12.46 -11.20
CA ASN A 111 9.37 -13.34 -10.17
C ASN A 111 8.14 -14.14 -10.64
N VAL A 112 7.28 -13.55 -11.47
CA VAL A 112 6.16 -14.27 -12.10
C VAL A 112 6.69 -15.46 -12.91
N GLN A 113 7.76 -15.27 -13.69
CA GLN A 113 8.39 -16.36 -14.45
C GLN A 113 9.01 -17.43 -13.54
N GLU A 114 9.71 -17.03 -12.47
CA GLU A 114 10.28 -17.98 -11.51
C GLU A 114 9.20 -18.81 -10.79
N THR A 115 8.07 -18.16 -10.47
CA THR A 115 6.93 -18.79 -9.80
C THR A 115 6.31 -19.88 -10.68
N MET A 116 6.22 -19.65 -11.99
CA MET A 116 5.74 -20.64 -12.95
C MET A 116 6.53 -21.96 -12.91
N GLY A 117 7.86 -21.90 -12.77
CA GLY A 117 8.70 -23.09 -12.69
C GLY A 117 8.49 -23.96 -11.45
N ARG A 118 7.72 -23.49 -10.46
CA ARG A 118 7.59 -24.12 -9.14
C ARG A 118 6.16 -24.34 -8.68
N VAL A 119 5.19 -23.64 -9.26
CA VAL A 119 3.79 -23.71 -8.81
C VAL A 119 3.14 -25.08 -9.03
N PHE A 120 3.70 -25.93 -9.89
CA PHE A 120 3.12 -27.21 -10.27
C PHE A 120 2.79 -28.09 -9.04
N ASN A 121 3.65 -28.11 -8.02
CA ASN A 121 3.45 -28.91 -6.81
C ASN A 121 2.27 -28.43 -5.93
N PHE A 122 1.78 -27.23 -6.19
CA PHE A 122 0.68 -26.57 -5.49
C PHE A 122 -0.49 -26.25 -6.42
N SER A 123 -0.46 -26.72 -7.67
CA SER A 123 -1.49 -26.44 -8.66
C SER A 123 -2.71 -27.34 -8.48
N GLY A 124 -3.89 -26.77 -8.60
CA GLY A 124 -5.18 -27.44 -8.67
C GLY A 124 -6.27 -26.64 -7.95
N ILE A 125 -7.37 -27.32 -7.63
CA ILE A 125 -8.53 -26.70 -6.97
C ILE A 125 -8.47 -26.94 -5.46
N TYR A 126 -8.76 -25.90 -4.70
CA TYR A 126 -8.79 -25.89 -3.24
C TYR A 126 -10.16 -25.42 -2.74
N ILE A 127 -10.63 -25.99 -1.64
CA ILE A 127 -11.69 -25.37 -0.84
C ILE A 127 -11.02 -24.64 0.33
N SER A 128 -11.30 -23.36 0.44
CA SER A 128 -10.82 -22.55 1.55
C SER A 128 -11.83 -22.47 2.69
N TYR A 129 -11.32 -22.27 3.89
CA TYR A 129 -12.08 -22.05 5.12
C TYR A 129 -11.52 -20.84 5.84
N SER A 130 -12.38 -19.86 6.15
CA SER A 130 -12.02 -18.64 6.88
C SER A 130 -13.26 -18.01 7.51
N ILE A 131 -13.09 -17.03 8.40
CA ILE A 131 -14.22 -16.30 8.97
C ILE A 131 -14.79 -15.24 8.02
N SER A 132 -16.13 -15.17 7.97
CA SER A 132 -16.87 -14.12 7.26
C SER A 132 -16.64 -12.72 7.86
N SER A 133 -16.77 -11.67 7.04
CA SER A 133 -16.54 -10.28 7.48
C SER A 133 -17.67 -9.73 8.35
N GLY A 134 -18.91 -10.10 8.02
CA GLY A 134 -20.12 -9.54 8.63
C GLY A 134 -20.82 -10.48 9.61
N SER A 135 -20.25 -11.66 9.87
CA SER A 135 -20.86 -12.67 10.75
C SER A 135 -19.79 -13.58 11.35
N ARG A 136 -20.16 -14.37 12.35
CA ARG A 136 -19.33 -15.48 12.87
C ARG A 136 -19.50 -16.76 12.05
N SER A 137 -19.94 -16.67 10.79
CA SER A 137 -20.12 -17.85 9.94
C SER A 137 -18.79 -18.29 9.31
N LEU A 138 -18.65 -19.59 9.11
CA LEU A 138 -17.59 -20.18 8.31
C LEU A 138 -17.83 -19.84 6.84
N LYS A 139 -16.84 -19.22 6.22
CA LYS A 139 -16.81 -18.92 4.79
C LYS A 139 -16.05 -20.03 4.07
N ILE A 140 -16.77 -20.74 3.20
CA ILE A 140 -16.28 -21.89 2.45
C ILE A 140 -16.25 -21.49 0.98
N GLU A 141 -15.06 -21.31 0.41
CA GLU A 141 -14.91 -20.71 -0.93
C GLU A 141 -13.92 -21.50 -1.79
N PRO A 142 -14.26 -21.85 -3.05
CA PRO A 142 -13.35 -22.47 -4.00
C PRO A 142 -12.26 -21.51 -4.49
N TYR A 143 -11.05 -22.05 -4.64
CA TYR A 143 -9.90 -21.38 -5.26
C TYR A 143 -9.24 -22.28 -6.31
N LEU A 144 -8.71 -21.66 -7.36
CA LEU A 144 -7.87 -22.30 -8.38
C LEU A 144 -6.46 -21.73 -8.30
N ILE A 145 -5.46 -22.60 -8.39
CA ILE A 145 -4.06 -22.24 -8.62
C ILE A 145 -3.62 -23.04 -9.84
N ALA A 146 -3.30 -22.38 -10.93
CA ALA A 146 -2.93 -23.06 -12.17
C ALA A 146 -1.90 -22.26 -12.97
N PRO A 147 -1.03 -22.91 -13.76
CA PRO A 147 -0.35 -22.22 -14.84
C PRO A 147 -1.39 -21.66 -15.82
N ALA A 148 -1.27 -20.39 -16.22
CA ALA A 148 -2.15 -19.80 -17.21
C ALA A 148 -2.01 -20.52 -18.57
N GLU A 149 -3.06 -20.46 -19.39
CA GLU A 149 -3.10 -21.14 -20.71
C GLU A 149 -1.93 -20.74 -21.63
N ASN A 150 -1.48 -19.49 -21.54
CA ASN A 150 -0.34 -18.99 -22.33
C ASN A 150 1.04 -19.34 -21.73
N GLY A 151 1.07 -19.99 -20.56
CA GLY A 151 2.30 -20.43 -19.88
C GLY A 151 3.16 -19.31 -19.27
N ASN A 152 2.70 -18.06 -19.25
CA ASN A 152 3.54 -16.92 -18.89
C ASN A 152 3.38 -16.45 -17.44
N TYR A 153 2.35 -16.91 -16.73
CA TYR A 153 2.11 -16.54 -15.33
C TYR A 153 1.22 -17.60 -14.65
N VAL A 154 1.17 -17.58 -13.33
CA VAL A 154 0.24 -18.41 -12.56
C VAL A 154 -1.09 -17.71 -12.50
N GLU A 155 -2.12 -18.30 -13.10
CA GLU A 155 -3.49 -17.84 -12.92
C GLU A 155 -4.05 -18.35 -11.60
N VAL A 156 -4.69 -17.44 -10.86
CA VAL A 156 -5.46 -17.79 -9.67
C VAL A 156 -6.91 -17.37 -9.84
N GLY A 157 -7.81 -18.25 -9.44
CA GLY A 157 -9.26 -18.03 -9.47
C GLY A 157 -9.85 -18.12 -8.06
N HIS A 158 -10.87 -17.32 -7.78
CA HIS A 158 -11.61 -17.34 -6.51
C HIS A 158 -13.11 -17.19 -6.76
N ASN A 159 -13.90 -18.19 -6.37
CA ASN A 159 -15.36 -18.09 -6.39
C ASN A 159 -15.83 -17.73 -4.97
N ASN A 160 -16.33 -16.51 -4.79
CA ASN A 160 -16.76 -16.07 -3.47
C ASN A 160 -18.14 -16.66 -3.10
N ALA A 161 -18.49 -16.56 -1.81
CA ALA A 161 -19.77 -17.03 -1.29
C ALA A 161 -21.00 -16.28 -1.83
N TYR A 162 -20.81 -15.19 -2.57
CA TYR A 162 -21.86 -14.35 -3.14
C TYR A 162 -22.02 -14.56 -4.66
N GLY A 163 -21.33 -15.55 -5.24
CA GLY A 163 -21.45 -15.91 -6.65
C GLY A 163 -20.63 -15.04 -7.62
N VAL A 164 -19.64 -14.31 -7.12
CA VAL A 164 -18.69 -13.53 -7.94
C VAL A 164 -17.38 -14.28 -8.06
N THR A 165 -16.84 -14.34 -9.27
CA THR A 165 -15.52 -14.90 -9.56
C THR A 165 -14.49 -13.80 -9.73
N HIS A 166 -13.41 -13.89 -8.97
CA HIS A 166 -12.23 -13.03 -9.11
C HIS A 166 -11.09 -13.80 -9.75
N TRP A 167 -10.28 -13.08 -10.52
CA TRP A 167 -9.09 -13.59 -11.17
C TRP A 167 -7.88 -12.77 -10.76
N GLY A 168 -6.71 -13.37 -10.87
CA GLY A 168 -5.46 -12.68 -10.62
C GLY A 168 -4.24 -13.54 -10.90
N THR A 169 -3.16 -13.23 -10.19
CA THR A 169 -1.86 -13.88 -10.38
C THR A 169 -1.21 -14.27 -9.06
N ALA A 170 -0.15 -15.08 -9.12
CA ALA A 170 0.62 -15.47 -7.94
C ALA A 170 2.11 -15.12 -8.04
N LEU A 171 2.72 -14.88 -6.89
CA LEU A 171 4.16 -14.62 -6.72
C LEU A 171 4.72 -15.49 -5.60
N MET A 172 5.90 -16.05 -5.78
CA MET A 172 6.63 -16.74 -4.72
C MET A 172 7.60 -15.79 -4.02
N ASN A 173 7.64 -15.87 -2.69
CA ASN A 173 8.71 -15.27 -1.90
C ASN A 173 9.63 -16.37 -1.39
N GLY A 174 10.77 -16.52 -2.07
CA GLY A 174 11.68 -17.63 -1.87
C GLY A 174 11.00 -18.97 -2.22
N PHE A 175 11.11 -19.94 -1.31
CA PHE A 175 10.57 -21.29 -1.48
C PHE A 175 9.43 -21.62 -0.52
N ASN A 176 9.15 -20.72 0.43
CA ASN A 176 8.32 -21.04 1.60
C ASN A 176 6.99 -20.29 1.62
N HIS A 177 6.76 -19.35 0.69
CA HIS A 177 5.56 -18.54 0.66
C HIS A 177 5.06 -18.32 -0.76
N LEU A 178 3.73 -18.38 -0.91
CA LEU A 178 3.01 -18.08 -2.14
C LEU A 178 2.00 -16.98 -1.87
N TYR A 179 2.14 -15.87 -2.57
CA TYR A 179 1.20 -14.75 -2.56
C TYR A 179 0.23 -14.94 -3.72
N LEU A 180 -1.04 -15.14 -3.43
CA LEU A 180 -2.13 -15.09 -4.39
C LEU A 180 -2.70 -13.67 -4.36
N MET A 181 -2.74 -12.98 -5.49
CA MET A 181 -3.24 -11.61 -5.59
C MET A 181 -4.41 -11.61 -6.56
N PHE A 182 -5.52 -11.02 -6.15
CA PHE A 182 -6.75 -10.97 -6.91
C PHE A 182 -7.20 -9.53 -7.09
N ASN A 183 -7.94 -9.27 -8.16
CA ASN A 183 -8.62 -8.00 -8.37
C ASN A 183 -10.12 -8.15 -8.07
N GLU A 184 -10.64 -7.39 -7.11
CA GLU A 184 -12.08 -7.34 -6.79
C GLU A 184 -12.88 -6.67 -7.90
N ASN A 185 -12.28 -5.69 -8.57
CA ASN A 185 -12.94 -4.90 -9.59
C ASN A 185 -12.56 -5.36 -11.00
N PRO A 186 -13.45 -5.19 -11.99
CA PRO A 186 -13.07 -5.35 -13.38
C PRO A 186 -12.03 -4.29 -13.79
N SER A 187 -11.14 -4.67 -14.71
CA SER A 187 -10.23 -3.74 -15.39
C SER A 187 -11.01 -2.52 -15.94
N PRO A 188 -10.49 -1.28 -15.83
CA PRO A 188 -9.10 -0.91 -15.49
C PRO A 188 -8.84 -0.61 -14.01
N GLN A 189 -9.86 -0.69 -13.14
CA GLN A 189 -9.68 -0.39 -11.73
C GLN A 189 -8.97 -1.55 -11.02
N LEU A 190 -7.93 -1.22 -10.26
CA LEU A 190 -7.19 -2.18 -9.45
C LEU A 190 -7.61 -2.05 -7.99
N SER A 191 -8.29 -3.07 -7.48
CA SER A 191 -8.70 -3.21 -6.08
C SER A 191 -8.24 -4.57 -5.59
N LEU A 192 -7.07 -4.58 -4.93
CA LEU A 192 -6.39 -5.80 -4.56
C LEU A 192 -6.89 -6.35 -3.23
N PHE A 193 -7.13 -7.65 -3.20
CA PHE A 193 -6.97 -8.46 -2.01
C PHE A 193 -5.94 -9.55 -2.29
N TYR A 194 -5.34 -10.09 -1.23
CA TYR A 194 -4.31 -11.09 -1.39
C TYR A 194 -4.24 -12.07 -0.23
N ILE A 195 -3.74 -13.26 -0.54
CA ILE A 195 -3.57 -14.37 0.39
C ILE A 195 -2.09 -14.74 0.39
N CYS A 196 -1.48 -14.76 1.57
CA CYS A 196 -0.12 -15.28 1.75
C CYS A 196 -0.22 -16.69 2.35
N LEU A 197 0.07 -17.70 1.53
CA LEU A 197 0.12 -19.10 1.95
C LEU A 197 1.54 -19.49 2.34
N LYS A 198 1.68 -20.22 3.45
CA LYS A 198 2.92 -20.88 3.85
C LYS A 198 3.03 -22.23 3.15
N LEU A 199 4.07 -22.39 2.34
CA LEU A 199 4.37 -23.62 1.62
C LEU A 199 5.17 -24.58 2.51
N PRO A 200 4.79 -25.86 2.57
CA PRO A 200 5.60 -26.88 3.23
C PRO A 200 6.73 -27.37 2.32
N MET A 201 7.73 -28.02 2.92
CA MET A 201 8.91 -28.55 2.21
C MET A 201 8.68 -29.89 1.49
N TYR A 202 7.43 -30.36 1.39
CA TYR A 202 7.08 -31.63 0.77
C TYR A 202 6.01 -31.44 -0.31
N ASP A 203 6.03 -32.33 -1.30
CA ASP A 203 5.18 -32.22 -2.48
C ASP A 203 3.73 -32.56 -2.19
N ARG A 204 2.82 -31.86 -2.88
CA ARG A 204 1.36 -32.09 -2.85
C ARG A 204 0.77 -32.12 -1.44
N PRO A 205 0.94 -31.05 -0.65
CA PRO A 205 0.38 -31.02 0.69
C PRO A 205 -1.15 -31.08 0.68
N PRO A 206 -1.77 -31.83 1.59
CA PRO A 206 -3.23 -31.93 1.67
C PRO A 206 -3.88 -30.60 2.10
N PHE A 207 -3.12 -29.73 2.78
CA PHE A 207 -3.55 -28.41 3.17
C PHE A 207 -2.44 -27.37 3.07
N LEU A 208 -2.83 -26.12 2.78
CA LEU A 208 -2.00 -24.93 2.87
C LEU A 208 -2.64 -23.97 3.87
N ARG A 209 -1.82 -23.24 4.62
CA ARG A 209 -2.29 -22.34 5.69
C ARG A 209 -1.73 -20.95 5.44
N GLY A 210 -2.51 -19.92 5.72
CA GLY A 210 -2.09 -18.57 5.39
C GLY A 210 -2.88 -17.48 6.08
N LEU A 211 -2.62 -16.26 5.59
CA LEU A 211 -3.35 -15.06 5.97
C LEU A 211 -4.03 -14.48 4.73
N TYR A 212 -5.31 -14.21 4.87
CA TYR A 212 -6.13 -13.48 3.91
C TYR A 212 -6.20 -12.01 4.33
N MET A 213 -5.76 -11.11 3.45
CA MET A 213 -5.77 -9.67 3.68
C MET A 213 -6.65 -8.97 2.64
N CYS A 214 -7.63 -8.21 3.12
CA CYS A 214 -8.60 -7.48 2.32
C CYS A 214 -9.13 -6.27 3.08
N PHE A 215 -10.18 -5.64 2.54
CA PHE A 215 -10.96 -4.64 3.24
C PHE A 215 -12.29 -5.21 3.75
N ASP A 216 -12.78 -4.68 4.87
CA ASP A 216 -14.17 -4.92 5.29
C ASP A 216 -15.16 -4.01 4.53
N TYR A 217 -16.46 -4.12 4.83
CA TYR A 217 -17.50 -3.31 4.17
C TYR A 217 -17.37 -1.80 4.41
N ASN A 218 -16.62 -1.38 5.43
CA ASN A 218 -16.34 0.03 5.74
C ASN A 218 -14.97 0.46 5.18
N TYR A 219 -14.36 -0.35 4.30
CA TYR A 219 -13.03 -0.16 3.75
C TYR A 219 -11.90 -0.15 4.79
N ASN A 220 -12.12 -0.74 5.97
CA ASN A 220 -11.05 -0.89 6.93
C ASN A 220 -10.17 -2.09 6.57
N PRO A 221 -8.84 -1.97 6.67
CA PRO A 221 -7.94 -3.11 6.47
C PRO A 221 -8.19 -4.22 7.50
N VAL A 222 -8.25 -5.46 7.00
CA VAL A 222 -8.42 -6.65 7.84
C VAL A 222 -7.52 -7.78 7.35
N ALA A 223 -6.91 -8.49 8.30
CA ALA A 223 -6.19 -9.73 8.07
C ALA A 223 -6.85 -10.86 8.84
N ARG A 224 -6.96 -12.05 8.22
CA ARG A 224 -7.63 -13.22 8.81
C ARG A 224 -6.86 -14.48 8.52
N ARG A 225 -6.94 -15.45 9.43
CA ARG A 225 -6.47 -16.79 9.10
C ARG A 225 -7.32 -17.42 7.98
N ILE A 226 -6.65 -18.14 7.09
CA ILE A 226 -7.30 -18.94 6.05
C ILE A 226 -6.62 -20.29 5.92
N LEU A 227 -7.43 -21.32 5.70
CA LEU A 227 -7.01 -22.70 5.45
C LEU A 227 -7.44 -23.09 4.04
N PHE A 228 -6.54 -23.63 3.24
CA PHE A 228 -6.80 -24.21 1.93
C PHE A 228 -6.69 -25.72 2.05
N VAL A 229 -7.76 -26.44 1.72
CA VAL A 229 -7.77 -27.91 1.67
C VAL A 229 -7.84 -28.34 0.21
N LYS A 230 -6.95 -29.24 -0.20
CA LYS A 230 -6.90 -29.75 -1.56
C LYS A 230 -8.22 -30.45 -1.91
N TYR A 231 -8.89 -29.98 -2.95
CA TYR A 231 -10.14 -30.57 -3.46
C TYR A 231 -9.87 -31.50 -4.64
N SER A 232 -9.05 -31.03 -5.58
CA SER A 232 -8.68 -31.76 -6.79
C SER A 232 -7.30 -31.33 -7.29
N ASP A 233 -6.58 -32.25 -7.92
CA ASP A 233 -5.37 -31.95 -8.70
C ASP A 233 -5.69 -31.36 -10.07
N SER A 234 -6.97 -31.35 -10.46
CA SER A 234 -7.42 -30.69 -11.69
C SER A 234 -7.10 -29.20 -11.66
N ILE A 235 -6.59 -28.71 -12.79
CA ILE A 235 -6.36 -27.29 -13.08
C ILE A 235 -7.39 -26.75 -14.09
N ALA A 236 -8.43 -27.55 -14.39
CA ALA A 236 -9.41 -27.20 -15.41
C ALA A 236 -10.32 -26.07 -14.93
N ARG A 237 -10.32 -24.97 -15.70
CA ARG A 237 -11.11 -23.77 -15.39
C ARG A 237 -12.61 -24.05 -15.36
N ASP A 238 -13.11 -24.90 -16.25
CA ASP A 238 -14.54 -25.24 -16.33
C ASP A 238 -14.99 -26.08 -15.13
N GLU A 239 -14.14 -26.96 -14.60
CA GLU A 239 -14.40 -27.69 -13.36
C GLU A 239 -14.45 -26.75 -12.16
N PHE A 240 -13.47 -25.84 -12.06
CA PHE A 240 -13.44 -24.81 -11.02
C PHE A 240 -14.71 -23.93 -11.04
N LEU A 241 -15.13 -23.46 -12.20
CA LEU A 241 -16.30 -22.58 -12.36
C LEU A 241 -17.63 -23.24 -11.96
N LYS A 242 -17.71 -24.58 -11.89
CA LYS A 242 -18.91 -25.30 -11.42
C LYS A 242 -19.07 -25.23 -9.90
N LEU A 243 -17.99 -24.95 -9.16
CA LEU A 243 -18.00 -24.89 -7.70
C LEU A 243 -18.51 -23.53 -7.20
N LYS A 244 -19.31 -23.57 -6.13
CA LYS A 244 -19.88 -22.37 -5.50
C LYS A 244 -19.36 -22.20 -4.09
N GLY A 245 -19.08 -20.96 -3.72
CA GLY A 245 -18.83 -20.62 -2.32
C GLY A 245 -20.12 -20.58 -1.52
N GLU A 246 -20.01 -20.73 -0.20
CA GLU A 246 -21.13 -20.65 0.73
C GLU A 246 -20.70 -20.11 2.11
N LEU A 247 -21.71 -19.74 2.91
CA LEU A 247 -21.56 -19.37 4.31
C LEU A 247 -22.34 -20.38 5.17
N LYS A 248 -21.66 -20.98 6.15
CA LYS A 248 -22.30 -21.87 7.12
C LYS A 248 -22.23 -21.31 8.53
N ALA A 249 -23.36 -21.30 9.22
CA ALA A 249 -23.41 -20.90 10.61
C ALA A 249 -22.76 -21.99 11.50
N PRO A 250 -22.14 -21.63 12.64
CA PRO A 250 -21.45 -22.59 13.50
C PRO A 250 -22.31 -23.79 13.95
N GLU A 251 -23.63 -23.59 14.05
CA GLU A 251 -24.58 -24.57 14.56
C GLU A 251 -24.86 -25.71 13.57
N VAL A 252 -24.56 -25.52 12.29
CA VAL A 252 -24.85 -26.48 11.22
C VAL A 252 -23.59 -27.12 10.62
N LEU A 253 -22.42 -26.87 11.22
CA LEU A 253 -21.16 -27.42 10.76
C LEU A 253 -21.07 -28.92 11.07
N ASP A 254 -20.53 -29.68 10.13
CA ASP A 254 -20.13 -31.07 10.40
C ASP A 254 -18.86 -31.14 11.27
N GLU A 255 -18.45 -32.34 11.68
CA GLU A 255 -17.28 -32.52 12.56
C GLU A 255 -15.98 -31.96 11.97
N LYS A 256 -15.80 -32.07 10.66
CA LYS A 256 -14.58 -31.63 9.96
C LYS A 256 -14.58 -30.12 9.78
N GLU A 257 -15.72 -29.56 9.37
CA GLU A 257 -15.94 -28.12 9.25
C GLU A 257 -15.79 -27.43 10.60
N LYS A 258 -16.25 -28.05 11.69
CA LYS A 258 -16.06 -27.54 13.04
C LYS A 258 -14.58 -27.44 13.41
N ALA A 259 -13.77 -28.45 13.08
CA ALA A 259 -12.32 -28.37 13.30
C ALA A 259 -11.66 -27.23 12.51
N TYR A 260 -12.14 -26.95 11.29
CA TYR A 260 -11.64 -25.84 10.47
C TYR A 260 -12.12 -24.48 10.96
N TYR A 261 -13.36 -24.40 11.43
CA TYR A 261 -13.90 -23.24 12.10
C TYR A 261 -13.08 -22.90 13.35
N ASP A 262 -12.84 -23.90 14.19
CA ASP A 262 -12.07 -23.72 15.42
C ASP A 262 -10.63 -23.28 15.14
N TYR A 263 -10.06 -23.67 14.01
CA TYR A 263 -8.73 -23.24 13.57
C TYR A 263 -8.69 -21.81 13.00
N THR A 264 -9.76 -21.34 12.33
CA THR A 264 -9.71 -20.13 11.49
C THR A 264 -10.59 -18.97 11.93
N CYS A 265 -11.48 -19.19 12.89
CA CYS A 265 -12.54 -18.25 13.27
C CYS A 265 -12.47 -17.78 14.74
N GLN A 266 -11.33 -17.95 15.41
CA GLN A 266 -11.16 -17.40 16.76
C GLN A 266 -10.96 -15.87 16.72
N VAL A 267 -11.12 -15.22 17.87
CA VAL A 267 -11.01 -13.76 17.97
C VAL A 267 -9.60 -13.29 17.61
N GLU A 268 -8.58 -14.03 18.04
CA GLU A 268 -7.17 -13.80 17.76
C GLU A 268 -6.75 -14.10 16.31
N ASP A 269 -7.59 -14.78 15.54
CA ASP A 269 -7.32 -15.09 14.13
C ASP A 269 -7.63 -13.91 13.21
N ILE A 270 -8.08 -12.79 13.76
CA ILE A 270 -8.52 -11.61 13.03
C ILE A 270 -7.80 -10.37 13.56
N ILE A 271 -7.11 -9.66 12.67
CA ILE A 271 -6.52 -8.35 12.96
C ILE A 271 -7.30 -7.31 12.14
N ARG A 272 -7.84 -6.30 12.80
CA ARG A 272 -8.62 -5.21 12.18
C ARG A 272 -8.00 -3.87 12.55
N MET A 273 -8.19 -2.91 11.67
CA MET A 273 -8.14 -1.49 12.00
C MET A 273 -9.55 -0.92 11.86
N CYS A 274 -9.82 0.25 12.43
CA CYS A 274 -11.07 0.95 12.15
C CYS A 274 -10.89 2.46 12.11
N ASN A 275 -11.61 3.13 11.21
CA ASN A 275 -11.66 4.58 11.21
C ASN A 275 -12.36 5.11 12.47
N ILE A 276 -11.71 6.03 13.18
CA ILE A 276 -12.31 6.77 14.30
C ILE A 276 -13.09 7.96 13.74
N PRO A 277 -14.32 8.25 14.22
CA PRO A 277 -15.15 9.33 13.69
C PRO A 277 -14.55 10.76 13.74
N SER A 278 -13.53 11.00 14.56
CA SER A 278 -12.85 12.29 14.69
C SER A 278 -11.34 12.08 14.85
N PRO A 279 -10.60 11.80 13.77
CA PRO A 279 -9.18 11.52 13.86
C PRO A 279 -8.42 12.83 14.06
N ARG A 280 -8.23 13.22 15.32
CA ARG A 280 -7.19 14.21 15.66
C ARG A 280 -5.79 13.60 15.47
N MET A 281 -5.73 12.28 15.25
CA MET A 281 -4.55 11.44 15.10
C MET A 281 -3.62 11.57 16.32
N THR A 282 -4.23 11.57 17.52
CA THR A 282 -3.50 11.62 18.79
C THR A 282 -3.40 10.24 19.44
N GLU A 283 -2.62 10.13 20.51
CA GLU A 283 -2.51 8.90 21.29
C GLU A 283 -3.86 8.48 21.91
N ASP A 284 -4.74 9.44 22.18
CA ASP A 284 -6.09 9.16 22.68
C ASP A 284 -6.96 8.48 21.63
N ASP A 285 -6.83 8.88 20.37
CA ASP A 285 -7.52 8.23 19.26
C ASP A 285 -7.09 6.75 19.18
N LEU A 286 -5.80 6.45 19.29
CA LEU A 286 -5.30 5.06 19.33
C LEU A 286 -5.90 4.25 20.50
N ARG A 287 -6.06 4.87 21.68
CA ARG A 287 -6.71 4.22 22.84
C ARG A 287 -8.19 3.97 22.59
N VAL A 288 -8.87 4.87 21.89
CA VAL A 288 -10.29 4.74 21.55
C VAL A 288 -10.49 3.63 20.53
N GLU A 289 -9.71 3.58 19.45
CA GLU A 289 -9.75 2.49 18.46
C GLU A 289 -9.53 1.14 19.14
N LYS A 290 -8.52 1.02 20.00
CA LYS A 290 -8.25 -0.22 20.74
C LYS A 290 -9.46 -0.69 21.56
N LYS A 291 -10.14 0.23 22.25
CA LYS A 291 -11.38 -0.06 23.00
C LYS A 291 -12.53 -0.51 22.08
N ILE A 292 -12.71 0.15 20.92
CA ILE A 292 -13.75 -0.20 19.94
C ILE A 292 -13.53 -1.61 19.40
N LEU A 293 -12.28 -1.95 19.11
CA LEU A 293 -11.90 -3.27 18.58
C LEU A 293 -12.00 -4.40 19.62
N SER A 294 -12.26 -4.08 20.90
CA SER A 294 -12.28 -5.05 22.01
C SER A 294 -11.00 -5.89 22.12
N LEU A 295 -9.86 -5.30 21.76
CA LEU A 295 -8.52 -5.90 21.82
C LEU A 295 -7.66 -5.30 22.95
#